data_AF-A0A970LKJ1-F1
#
_entry.id   AF-A0A970LKJ1-F1
#
_cell.length_a   1.000
_cell.length_b   1.000
_cell.length_c   1.000
_cell.angle_alpha   90.00
_cell.angle_beta   90.00
_cell.angle_gamma   90.00
#
_symmetry.space_group_name_H-M   'P 1'
#
loop_
_entity.id
_entity.type
_entity.pdbx_description
1 polymer ?
#
loop_
_entity_poly.entity_id
_entity_poly.type
_entity_poly.pdbx_seq_one_letter_code
_entity_poly.pdbx_strand_id
1 'polypeptide(L)' 'MRKKIILICEECLARNYTTTKNVKTTTSRLELKKYCK' A
#
# COMPACT_ATOMS: atom_id res chain seq x y z
N MET A 1 -16.07 3.84 2.96
CA MET A 1 -15.84 3.03 1.75
C MET A 1 -14.37 2.62 1.74
N ARG A 2 -14.10 1.35 2.04
CA ARG A 2 -12.72 0.82 2.03
C ARG A 2 -12.43 0.29 0.62
N LYS A 3 -11.32 0.71 0.02
CA LYS A 3 -10.85 0.20 -1.27
C LYS A 3 -9.64 -0.69 -1.04
N LYS A 4 -9.54 -1.78 -1.80
CA LYS A 4 -8.35 -2.63 -1.83
C LYS A 4 -7.25 -1.90 -2.60
N ILE A 5 -6.05 -1.87 -2.05
CA ILE A 5 -4.86 -1.26 -2.64
C ILE A 5 -3.70 -2.27 -2.62
N ILE A 6 -2.77 -2.10 -3.54
CA ILE A 6 -1.54 -2.89 -3.62
C ILE A 6 -0.40 -1.99 -3.16
N LEU A 7 0.43 -2.50 -2.26
CA LEU A 7 1.68 -1.86 -1.88
C LEU A 7 2.80 -2.44 -2.75
N ILE A 8 3.53 -1.52 -3.37
CA ILE A 8 4.66 -1.80 -4.23
C ILE A 8 5.89 -1.31 -3.49
N CYS A 9 6.94 -2.12 -3.48
CA CYS A 9 8.24 -1.67 -2.97
C CYS A 9 8.92 -0.78 -4.00
N GLU A 10 9.56 0.29 -3.55
CA GLU A 10 10.22 1.26 -4.42
C GLU A 10 11.55 0.73 -4.99
N GLU A 11 12.16 -0.25 -4.31
CA GLU A 11 13.42 -0.86 -4.73
C GLU A 11 13.19 -2.04 -5.69
N CYS A 12 12.43 -3.04 -5.24
CA CYS A 12 12.23 -4.28 -5.99
C CYS A 12 11.09 -4.18 -7.03
N LEU A 13 10.30 -3.08 -7.03
CA LEU A 13 9.12 -2.83 -7.89
C LEU A 13 8.07 -3.95 -7.87
N ALA A 14 8.20 -4.90 -6.95
CA ALA A 14 7.33 -6.03 -6.79
C ALA A 14 6.07 -5.66 -6.01
N ARG A 15 4.95 -6.27 -6.40
CA ARG A 15 3.65 -6.14 -5.73
C ARG A 15 3.64 -7.06 -4.50
N ASN A 16 4.23 -6.60 -3.40
CA ASN A 16 4.50 -7.45 -2.24
C ASN A 16 3.29 -7.65 -1.32
N TYR A 17 2.38 -6.66 -1.23
CA TYR A 17 1.27 -6.72 -0.29
C TYR A 17 -0.04 -6.18 -0.87
N THR A 18 -1.15 -6.78 -0.45
CA THR A 18 -2.49 -6.22 -0.66
C THR A 18 -3.07 -5.79 0.68
N THR A 19 -3.53 -4.55 0.77
CA THR A 19 -4.17 -4.02 1.98
C THR A 19 -5.45 -3.28 1.61
N THR A 20 -6.24 -2.89 2.60
CA THR A 20 -7.40 -2.03 2.38
C THR A 20 -7.14 -0.66 2.97
N LYS A 21 -7.45 0.38 2.21
CA LYS A 21 -7.33 1.77 2.63
C LYS A 21 -8.70 2.41 2.65
N ASN A 22 -8.97 3.18 3.69
CA ASN A 22 -10.16 4.01 3.75
C ASN A 22 -9.89 5.33 3.04
N VAL A 23 -10.45 5.49 1.85
CA VAL A 23 -10.20 6.65 0.98
C VAL A 23 -10.79 7.94 1.57
N LYS A 24 -11.81 7.83 2.43
CA LYS A 24 -12.44 9.01 3.06
C LYS A 24 -11.57 9.65 4.14
N THR A 25 -10.86 8.82 4.92
CA THR A 25 -10.05 9.29 6.06
C THR A 25 -8.59 9.48 5.69
N THR A 26 -8.11 8.78 4.66
CA THR A 26 -6.71 8.75 4.29
C THR A 26 -6.61 9.13 2.82
N THR A 27 -6.31 10.40 2.54
CA THR A 27 -6.18 10.92 1.17
C THR A 27 -4.74 10.80 0.65
N SER A 28 -3.73 10.91 1.50
CA SER A 28 -2.30 10.79 1.15
C SER A 28 -1.89 9.38 0.71
N ARG A 29 -0.78 9.28 -0.05
CA ARG A 29 -0.17 8.01 -0.43
C ARG A 29 0.23 7.23 0.84
N LEU A 30 -0.05 5.93 0.86
CA LEU A 30 0.24 5.08 2.01
C LEU A 30 1.67 4.54 1.86
N GLU A 31 2.58 5.01 2.72
CA GLU A 31 3.97 4.59 2.75
C GLU A 31 4.23 3.80 4.04
N LEU A 32 4.74 2.57 3.90
CA LEU A 32 4.95 1.65 5.01
C LEU A 32 6.29 0.95 4.83
N LYS A 33 7.10 0.93 5.89
CA LYS A 33 8.33 0.13 5.95
C LYS A 33 7.96 -1.33 6.22
N LYS A 34 7.68 -2.07 5.15
CA LYS A 34 7.46 -3.52 5.16
C LYS A 34 8.70 -4.23 4.62
N TYR A 35 8.89 -5.47 5.04
CA TYR A 35 9.93 -6.34 4.52
C TYR A 35 9.69 -6.62 3.02
N CYS A 36 10.63 -6.29 2.12
CA CYS A 36 10.70 -6.88 0.76
C CYS A 36 11.56 -8.15 0.88
N LYS A 37 11.13 -9.24 0.24
CA LYS A 37 11.84 -10.52 0.22
C LYS A 37 12.59 -10.66 -1.10
#